data_AF-A0A3S4DGI6-F1
#
_entry.id   AF-A0A3S4DGI6-F1
#
_cell.length_a   1.000
_cell.length_b   1.000
_cell.length_c   1.000
_cell.angle_alpha   90.00
_cell.angle_beta   90.00
_cell.angle_gamma   90.00
#
_symmetry.space_group_name_H-M   'P 1'
#
loop_
_entity.id
_entity.type
_entity.pdbx_description
1 polymer ?
#
loop_
_entity_poly.entity_id
_entity_poly.type
_entity_poly.pdbx_seq_one_letter_code
_entity_poly.pdbx_strand_id
1 'polypeptide(L)'
;MDLSYTQNLEDYHLWLAFAGQATGTYIDIGAGHPVADNVSFWFYERGWQGLVVEPQADLLALYERLRPRDRRVCALVGAQDGEAAFHRVDRLHGFSTTVADHARRAAAFGAAVSVERRPMTTLASLCAAEGITAIDFLKIDVEGGEADVLAGNDWTRLRPKVVLVEAVAPVTGEPTWADWEPALIAAGYRFALFDTLNRFYVAEEHPDVFARLPRERADWHAVRHMYEIGRAPENPVHPDHALARTLARGFFAALPWFDDDVLSAILARGLAGRSDADAILAAMPDRGSEAFRFALGRIACGYDGGQIHDD
;
A
#
# COMPACT_ATOMS: atom_id res chain seq x y z
N MET A 1 7.54 8.63 13.44
CA MET A 1 8.18 7.61 14.33
C MET A 1 9.15 6.82 13.46
N ASP A 2 10.27 6.31 13.97
CA ASP A 2 11.13 5.44 13.16
C ASP A 2 10.55 4.02 13.17
N LEU A 3 9.54 3.82 12.31
CA LEU A 3 8.81 2.58 12.09
C LEU A 3 8.86 2.27 10.60
N SER A 4 9.42 1.12 10.22
CA SER A 4 9.37 0.66 8.83
C SER A 4 7.99 0.08 8.53
N TYR A 5 7.49 0.40 7.34
CA TYR A 5 6.17 -0.04 6.86
C TYR A 5 6.27 -1.10 5.78
N THR A 6 7.47 -1.58 5.48
CA THR A 6 7.75 -2.46 4.35
C THR A 6 8.18 -3.85 4.81
N GLN A 7 8.28 -4.78 3.87
CA GLN A 7 8.57 -6.18 4.16
C GLN A 7 10.05 -6.42 4.44
N ASN A 8 10.95 -5.72 3.74
CA ASN A 8 12.38 -5.95 3.77
C ASN A 8 13.19 -4.67 4.03
N LEU A 9 12.64 -3.70 4.75
CA LEU A 9 13.29 -2.42 5.10
C LEU A 9 13.67 -1.54 3.90
N GLU A 10 12.94 -1.66 2.80
CA GLU A 10 13.09 -0.86 1.58
C GLU A 10 13.09 0.64 1.89
N ASP A 11 12.16 1.07 2.74
CA ASP A 11 12.03 2.45 3.15
C ASP A 11 13.28 2.95 3.91
N TYR A 12 13.81 2.13 4.82
CA TYR A 12 15.03 2.41 5.56
C TYR A 12 16.28 2.40 4.68
N HIS A 13 16.40 1.47 3.72
CA HIS A 13 17.53 1.47 2.77
C HIS A 13 17.54 2.73 1.91
N LEU A 14 16.37 3.14 1.38
CA LEU A 14 16.24 4.40 0.66
C LEU A 14 16.53 5.61 1.58
N TRP A 15 16.08 5.56 2.83
CA TRP A 15 16.32 6.64 3.79
C TRP A 15 17.82 6.87 4.03
N LEU A 16 18.60 5.80 4.11
CA LEU A 16 20.07 5.89 4.17
C LEU A 16 20.66 6.50 2.89
N ALA A 17 20.16 6.09 1.71
CA ALA A 17 20.62 6.61 0.43
C ALA A 17 20.37 8.13 0.26
N PHE A 18 19.27 8.62 0.82
CA PHE A 18 18.87 10.04 0.80
C PHE A 18 19.20 10.79 2.10
N ALA A 19 20.09 10.26 2.95
CA ALA A 19 20.44 10.87 4.22
C ALA A 19 20.76 12.38 4.11
N GLY A 20 20.12 13.19 4.94
CA GLY A 20 20.26 14.65 4.94
C GLY A 20 19.32 15.39 3.98
N GLN A 21 18.49 14.69 3.19
CA GLN A 21 17.48 15.31 2.34
C GLN A 21 16.14 15.43 3.09
N ALA A 22 15.67 16.67 3.27
CA ALA A 22 14.45 16.96 4.04
C ALA A 22 13.16 16.69 3.25
N THR A 23 13.18 16.89 1.93
CA THR A 23 12.02 16.72 1.03
C THR A 23 12.47 16.08 -0.27
N GLY A 24 11.57 15.39 -0.95
CA GLY A 24 11.82 14.83 -2.26
C GLY A 24 10.54 14.34 -2.93
N THR A 25 10.70 13.88 -4.17
CA THR A 25 9.63 13.39 -5.03
C THR A 25 9.79 11.91 -5.29
N TYR A 26 8.79 11.11 -4.95
CA TYR A 26 8.73 9.71 -5.36
C TYR A 26 7.65 9.46 -6.42
N ILE A 27 7.83 8.38 -7.16
CA ILE A 27 6.76 7.76 -7.94
C ILE A 27 6.59 6.32 -7.45
N ASP A 28 5.36 5.95 -7.12
CA ASP A 28 5.01 4.64 -6.59
C ASP A 28 4.00 3.97 -7.52
N ILE A 29 4.46 3.01 -8.33
CA ILE A 29 3.66 2.29 -9.32
C ILE A 29 3.25 0.94 -8.75
N GLY A 30 1.94 0.70 -8.67
CA GLY A 30 1.38 -0.40 -7.88
C GLY A 30 1.54 -0.11 -6.40
N ALA A 31 1.01 1.05 -5.99
CA ALA A 31 1.26 1.61 -4.67
C ALA A 31 0.55 0.85 -3.53
N GLY A 32 -0.43 0.00 -3.83
CA GLY A 32 -1.06 -0.87 -2.85
C GLY A 32 -1.74 -0.10 -1.71
N HIS A 33 -1.68 -0.64 -0.50
CA HIS A 33 -2.25 0.03 0.67
C HIS A 33 -1.40 1.28 1.03
N PRO A 34 -2.00 2.43 1.40
CA PRO A 34 -1.26 3.68 1.64
C PRO A 34 -0.28 3.68 2.82
N VAL A 35 -0.26 2.63 3.64
CA VAL A 35 0.50 2.54 4.90
C VAL A 35 1.18 1.19 5.00
N ALA A 36 0.42 0.10 5.10
CA ALA A 36 0.96 -1.26 5.10
C ALA A 36 1.65 -1.64 3.79
N ASP A 37 2.79 -2.34 3.91
CA ASP A 37 3.62 -2.78 2.78
C ASP A 37 3.96 -1.64 1.81
N ASN A 38 4.18 -0.43 2.33
CA ASN A 38 4.30 0.78 1.52
C ASN A 38 5.64 1.50 1.70
N VAL A 39 6.47 1.44 0.65
CA VAL A 39 7.81 2.05 0.64
C VAL A 39 7.75 3.57 0.78
N SER A 40 6.78 4.21 0.13
CA SER A 40 6.71 5.68 0.08
C SER A 40 6.13 6.32 1.35
N PHE A 41 5.47 5.56 2.22
CA PHE A 41 4.81 6.12 3.41
C PHE A 41 5.80 6.68 4.45
N TRP A 42 6.95 6.02 4.65
CA TRP A 42 8.05 6.52 5.50
C TRP A 42 8.49 7.94 5.09
N PHE A 43 8.55 8.19 3.78
CA PHE A 43 8.92 9.47 3.20
C PHE A 43 7.77 10.47 3.31
N TYR A 44 6.53 10.03 3.05
CA TYR A 44 5.33 10.85 3.19
C TYR A 44 5.19 11.44 4.60
N GLU A 45 5.35 10.64 5.66
CA GLU A 45 5.26 11.14 7.04
C GLU A 45 6.37 12.18 7.36
N ARG A 46 7.49 12.12 6.62
CA ARG A 46 8.66 13.02 6.75
C ARG A 46 8.62 14.21 5.80
N GLY A 47 7.47 14.51 5.20
CA GLY A 47 7.24 15.72 4.42
C GLY A 47 7.60 15.61 2.94
N TRP A 48 7.94 14.42 2.46
CA TRP A 48 8.02 14.14 1.03
C TRP A 48 6.60 14.00 0.46
N GLN A 49 6.52 14.08 -0.86
CA GLN A 49 5.26 13.96 -1.60
C GLN A 49 5.57 13.34 -2.95
N GLY A 50 4.60 12.65 -3.55
CA GLY A 50 4.85 12.01 -4.84
C GLY A 50 3.60 11.75 -5.65
N LEU A 51 3.81 10.96 -6.70
CA LEU A 51 2.76 10.41 -7.54
C LEU A 51 2.56 8.94 -7.17
N VAL A 52 1.35 8.59 -6.77
CA VAL A 52 0.96 7.19 -6.53
C VAL A 52 0.02 6.75 -7.63
N VAL A 53 0.30 5.58 -8.21
CA VAL A 53 -0.51 5.00 -9.28
C VAL A 53 -0.99 3.64 -8.81
N GLU A 54 -2.30 3.52 -8.67
CA GLU A 54 -2.96 2.33 -8.13
C GLU A 54 -4.26 2.06 -8.91
N PRO A 55 -4.38 0.91 -9.60
CA PRO A 55 -5.57 0.60 -10.41
C PRO A 55 -6.83 0.30 -9.57
N GLN A 56 -6.68 -0.10 -8.29
CA GLN A 56 -7.81 -0.40 -7.41
C GLN A 56 -8.36 0.89 -6.76
N ALA A 57 -9.53 1.33 -7.23
CA ALA A 57 -10.13 2.60 -6.83
C ALA A 57 -10.41 2.72 -5.32
N ASP A 58 -10.69 1.61 -4.63
CA ASP A 58 -10.89 1.59 -3.18
C ASP A 58 -9.59 1.84 -2.40
N LEU A 59 -8.45 1.35 -2.87
CA LEU A 59 -7.15 1.69 -2.30
C LEU A 59 -6.82 3.17 -2.55
N LEU A 60 -7.06 3.67 -3.77
CA LEU A 60 -6.82 5.08 -4.09
C LEU A 60 -7.71 6.04 -3.27
N ALA A 61 -8.93 5.63 -2.94
CA ALA A 61 -9.81 6.37 -2.03
C ALA A 61 -9.23 6.48 -0.61
N LEU A 62 -8.47 5.48 -0.13
CA LEU A 62 -7.75 5.57 1.15
C LEU A 62 -6.62 6.59 1.09
N TYR A 63 -5.90 6.69 -0.04
CA TYR A 63 -4.87 7.73 -0.23
C TYR A 63 -5.44 9.14 -0.11
N GLU A 64 -6.67 9.39 -0.58
CA GLU A 64 -7.31 10.70 -0.40
C GLU A 64 -7.40 11.11 1.07
N ARG A 65 -7.70 10.13 1.93
CA ARG A 65 -7.98 10.34 3.35
C ARG A 65 -6.70 10.40 4.17
N LEU A 66 -5.75 9.51 3.86
CA LEU A 66 -4.55 9.29 4.66
C LEU A 66 -3.33 10.05 4.13
N ARG A 67 -3.29 10.29 2.81
CA ARG A 67 -2.15 10.86 2.10
C ARG A 67 -2.55 12.01 1.14
N PRO A 68 -3.28 13.04 1.60
CA PRO A 68 -3.83 14.08 0.73
C PRO A 68 -2.81 14.95 -0.01
N ARG A 69 -1.52 14.94 0.39
CA ARG A 69 -0.46 15.65 -0.37
C ARG A 69 -0.01 14.87 -1.61
N ASP A 70 -0.28 13.57 -1.67
CA ASP A 70 0.07 12.77 -2.84
C ASP A 70 -0.90 13.03 -3.98
N ARG A 71 -0.31 13.09 -5.17
CA ARG A 71 -1.03 13.05 -6.44
C ARG A 71 -1.35 11.60 -6.74
N ARG A 72 -2.55 11.36 -7.24
CA ARG A 72 -3.17 10.03 -7.26
C ARG A 72 -3.73 9.78 -8.65
N VAL A 73 -3.35 8.67 -9.26
CA VAL A 73 -3.86 8.24 -10.57
C VAL A 73 -4.41 6.82 -10.48
N CYS A 74 -5.66 6.65 -10.89
CA CYS A 74 -6.31 5.34 -10.97
C CYS A 74 -6.08 4.73 -12.36
N ALA A 75 -4.92 4.14 -12.59
CA ALA A 75 -4.56 3.53 -13.87
C ALA A 75 -3.57 2.38 -13.69
N LEU A 76 -3.45 1.55 -14.73
CA LEU A 76 -2.32 0.67 -14.95
C LEU A 76 -1.18 1.45 -15.59
N VAL A 77 0.06 1.02 -15.34
CA VAL A 77 1.24 1.54 -16.05
C VAL A 77 1.86 0.40 -16.86
N GLY A 78 2.22 0.69 -18.10
CA GLY A 78 2.82 -0.30 -19.01
C GLY A 78 3.52 0.35 -20.20
N ALA A 79 3.77 -0.44 -21.24
CA ALA A 79 4.60 -0.04 -22.38
C ALA A 79 3.92 0.95 -23.35
N GLN A 80 2.59 1.06 -23.32
CA GLN A 80 1.82 1.92 -24.21
C GLN A 80 0.52 2.42 -23.55
N ASP A 81 0.01 3.55 -24.02
CA ASP A 81 -1.29 4.07 -23.59
C ASP A 81 -2.44 3.22 -24.18
N GLY A 82 -3.53 3.05 -23.41
CA GLY A 82 -4.69 2.29 -23.85
C GLY A 82 -5.53 1.76 -22.69
N GLU A 83 -5.96 0.51 -22.82
CA GLU A 83 -6.69 -0.22 -21.78
C GLU A 83 -6.23 -1.68 -21.76
N ALA A 84 -6.13 -2.26 -20.57
CA ALA A 84 -5.74 -3.65 -20.39
C ALA A 84 -6.71 -4.38 -19.45
N ALA A 85 -6.71 -5.71 -19.53
CA ALA A 85 -7.38 -6.54 -18.55
C ALA A 85 -6.59 -6.50 -17.24
N PHE A 86 -7.29 -6.24 -16.14
CA PHE A 86 -6.77 -6.27 -14.79
C PHE A 86 -7.48 -7.36 -14.02
N HIS A 87 -6.69 -8.29 -13.48
CA HIS A 87 -7.15 -9.41 -12.68
C HIS A 87 -7.04 -9.03 -11.22
N ARG A 88 -8.16 -8.62 -10.63
CA ARG A 88 -8.25 -8.23 -9.23
C ARG A 88 -8.45 -9.45 -8.35
N VAL A 89 -7.58 -9.62 -7.35
CA VAL A 89 -7.64 -10.72 -6.38
C VAL A 89 -8.29 -10.23 -5.10
N ASP A 90 -9.51 -10.70 -4.82
CA ASP A 90 -10.30 -10.23 -3.69
C ASP A 90 -9.65 -10.65 -2.36
N ARG A 91 -9.60 -9.72 -1.40
CA ARG A 91 -8.96 -9.85 -0.06
C ARG A 91 -7.42 -9.97 -0.06
N LEU A 92 -6.80 -10.12 -1.23
CA LEU A 92 -5.35 -10.19 -1.41
C LEU A 92 -4.93 -9.15 -2.45
N HIS A 93 -5.20 -7.89 -2.15
CA HIS A 93 -5.08 -6.80 -3.12
C HIS A 93 -3.67 -6.67 -3.73
N GLY A 94 -2.63 -7.06 -2.99
CA GLY A 94 -1.24 -7.09 -3.46
C GLY A 94 -1.11 -7.91 -4.73
N PHE A 95 -1.64 -9.13 -4.76
CA PHE A 95 -1.53 -10.08 -5.88
C PHE A 95 -2.35 -9.74 -7.14
N SER A 96 -2.90 -8.53 -7.25
CA SER A 96 -3.70 -8.12 -8.42
C SER A 96 -2.79 -7.68 -9.56
N THR A 97 -3.08 -8.13 -10.78
CA THR A 97 -2.07 -8.12 -11.86
C THR A 97 -2.70 -7.99 -13.26
N THR A 98 -1.92 -7.56 -14.24
CA THR A 98 -2.26 -7.67 -15.68
C THR A 98 -1.94 -9.05 -16.26
N VAL A 99 -1.23 -9.91 -15.51
CA VAL A 99 -0.78 -11.23 -15.95
C VAL A 99 -1.76 -12.30 -15.47
N ALA A 100 -2.58 -12.82 -16.39
CA ALA A 100 -3.62 -13.79 -16.08
C ALA A 100 -3.11 -15.05 -15.32
N ASP A 101 -1.88 -15.49 -15.61
CA ASP A 101 -1.29 -16.68 -15.00
C ASP A 101 -0.95 -16.48 -13.51
N HIS A 102 -0.47 -15.28 -13.14
CA HIS A 102 -0.22 -14.93 -11.75
C HIS A 102 -1.55 -14.86 -10.96
N ALA A 103 -2.59 -14.25 -11.54
CA ALA A 103 -3.91 -14.23 -10.92
C ALA A 103 -4.52 -15.64 -10.73
N ARG A 104 -4.33 -16.55 -11.70
CA ARG A 104 -4.77 -17.95 -11.57
C ARG A 104 -4.04 -18.68 -10.43
N ARG A 105 -2.75 -18.41 -10.23
CA ARG A 105 -1.99 -18.97 -9.10
C ARG A 105 -2.46 -18.37 -7.76
N ALA A 106 -2.78 -17.08 -7.73
CA ALA A 106 -3.34 -16.43 -6.54
C ALA A 106 -4.70 -17.03 -6.12
N ALA A 107 -5.52 -17.47 -7.09
CA ALA A 107 -6.78 -18.16 -6.81
C ALA A 107 -6.59 -19.47 -6.01
N ALA A 108 -5.41 -20.09 -6.08
CA ALA A 108 -5.08 -21.29 -5.29
C ALA A 108 -5.05 -21.01 -3.77
N PHE A 109 -4.95 -19.75 -3.34
CA PHE A 109 -5.06 -19.33 -1.94
C PHE A 109 -6.52 -19.13 -1.49
N GLY A 110 -7.50 -19.54 -2.29
CA GLY A 110 -8.92 -19.43 -1.95
C GLY A 110 -9.47 -18.00 -2.07
N ALA A 111 -8.78 -17.14 -2.83
CA ALA A 111 -9.25 -15.82 -3.18
C ALA A 111 -10.08 -15.86 -4.48
N ALA A 112 -11.16 -15.09 -4.52
CA ALA A 112 -11.91 -14.89 -5.76
C ALA A 112 -11.14 -13.93 -6.67
N VAL A 113 -11.22 -14.15 -7.98
CA VAL A 113 -10.59 -13.28 -8.98
C VAL A 113 -11.67 -12.68 -9.85
N SER A 114 -11.70 -11.36 -9.96
CA SER A 114 -12.51 -10.62 -10.92
C SER A 114 -11.65 -10.02 -12.02
N VAL A 115 -12.20 -9.89 -13.22
CA VAL A 115 -11.50 -9.29 -14.36
C VAL A 115 -12.22 -8.03 -14.77
N GLU A 116 -11.49 -6.93 -14.81
CA GLU A 116 -12.01 -5.62 -15.19
C GLU A 116 -11.10 -4.97 -16.24
N ARG A 117 -11.66 -4.13 -17.12
CA ARG A 117 -10.85 -3.30 -18.01
C ARG A 117 -10.45 -2.03 -17.27
N ARG A 118 -9.15 -1.73 -17.27
CA ARG A 118 -8.60 -0.52 -16.66
C ARG A 118 -7.84 0.32 -17.68
N PRO A 119 -7.91 1.66 -17.58
CA PRO A 119 -7.03 2.54 -18.34
C PRO A 119 -5.57 2.15 -18.08
N MET A 120 -4.78 2.12 -19.13
CA MET A 120 -3.34 1.90 -19.09
C MET A 120 -2.65 3.13 -19.68
N THR A 121 -1.55 3.53 -19.06
CA THR A 121 -0.72 4.63 -19.56
C THR A 121 0.76 4.30 -19.41
N THR A 122 1.63 5.10 -20.02
CA THR A 122 3.08 4.96 -19.88
C THR A 122 3.62 5.82 -18.75
N LEU A 123 4.75 5.43 -18.16
CA LEU A 123 5.42 6.25 -17.15
C LEU A 123 5.80 7.64 -17.71
N ALA A 124 6.20 7.69 -18.99
CA ALA A 124 6.50 8.94 -19.68
C ALA A 124 5.27 9.85 -19.82
N SER A 125 4.15 9.31 -20.28
CA SER A 125 2.87 10.04 -20.41
C SER A 125 2.39 10.55 -19.06
N LEU A 126 2.48 9.73 -18.00
CA LEU A 126 2.15 10.11 -16.63
C LEU A 126 2.99 11.28 -16.13
N CYS A 127 4.32 11.17 -16.23
CA CYS A 127 5.21 12.23 -15.77
C CYS A 127 4.96 13.54 -16.53
N ALA A 128 4.68 13.46 -17.84
CA ALA A 128 4.37 14.62 -18.66
C ALA A 128 3.03 15.28 -18.26
N ALA A 129 1.96 14.49 -18.11
CA ALA A 129 0.64 14.96 -17.69
C ALA A 129 0.69 15.59 -16.30
N GLU A 130 1.47 14.99 -15.41
CA GLU A 130 1.64 15.46 -14.05
C GLU A 130 2.72 16.58 -13.96
N GLY A 131 3.48 16.88 -15.00
CA GLY A 131 4.56 17.89 -14.94
C GLY A 131 5.70 17.51 -13.99
N ILE A 132 5.93 16.20 -13.79
CA ILE A 132 7.02 15.68 -12.97
C ILE A 132 8.30 15.68 -13.80
N THR A 133 9.33 16.35 -13.27
CA THR A 133 10.63 16.53 -13.96
C THR A 133 11.82 16.06 -13.13
N ALA A 134 11.63 15.83 -11.83
CA ALA A 134 12.64 15.31 -10.92
C ALA A 134 12.02 14.22 -10.05
N ILE A 135 12.72 13.09 -9.96
CA ILE A 135 12.27 11.91 -9.23
C ILE A 135 13.45 11.44 -8.38
N ASP A 136 13.29 11.44 -7.06
CA ASP A 136 14.29 10.91 -6.14
C ASP A 136 14.28 9.39 -6.19
N PHE A 137 13.11 8.76 -6.06
CA PHE A 137 13.00 7.31 -6.31
C PHE A 137 11.71 6.92 -7.03
N LEU A 138 11.82 5.86 -7.83
CA LEU A 138 10.72 5.18 -8.51
C LEU A 138 10.60 3.77 -7.94
N LYS A 139 9.44 3.41 -7.37
CA LYS A 139 9.07 2.04 -6.97
C LYS A 139 8.15 1.43 -8.02
N ILE A 140 8.45 0.21 -8.45
CA ILE A 140 7.65 -0.56 -9.40
C ILE A 140 7.42 -1.95 -8.82
N ASP A 141 6.15 -2.29 -8.67
CA ASP A 141 5.67 -3.56 -8.15
C ASP A 141 4.25 -3.70 -8.68
N VAL A 142 4.14 -4.38 -9.81
CA VAL A 142 2.88 -4.53 -10.56
C VAL A 142 2.61 -6.00 -10.83
N GLU A 143 3.16 -6.86 -9.96
CA GLU A 143 2.93 -8.29 -9.90
C GLU A 143 3.15 -8.97 -11.26
N GLY A 144 4.32 -8.73 -11.87
CA GLY A 144 4.77 -9.34 -13.13
C GLY A 144 4.75 -8.42 -14.35
N GLY A 145 4.27 -7.19 -14.20
CA GLY A 145 4.24 -6.17 -15.27
C GLY A 145 5.48 -5.26 -15.33
N GLU A 146 6.53 -5.55 -14.56
CA GLU A 146 7.64 -4.62 -14.31
C GLU A 146 8.38 -4.24 -15.59
N ALA A 147 8.60 -5.21 -16.49
CA ALA A 147 9.25 -5.00 -17.78
C ALA A 147 8.47 -4.00 -18.66
N ASP A 148 7.13 -4.09 -18.67
CA ASP A 148 6.28 -3.18 -19.45
C ASP A 148 6.30 -1.76 -18.88
N VAL A 149 6.29 -1.62 -17.55
CA VAL A 149 6.42 -0.30 -16.90
C VAL A 149 7.74 0.36 -17.29
N LEU A 150 8.84 -0.40 -17.23
CA LEU A 150 10.18 0.08 -17.58
C LEU A 150 10.29 0.43 -19.08
N ALA A 151 9.65 -0.35 -19.96
CA ALA A 151 9.58 -0.07 -21.39
C ALA A 151 8.76 1.19 -21.73
N GLY A 152 7.78 1.55 -20.88
CA GLY A 152 6.97 2.75 -21.00
C GLY A 152 7.64 4.05 -20.53
N ASN A 153 8.92 4.02 -20.14
CA ASN A 153 9.63 5.23 -19.71
C ASN A 153 10.52 5.84 -20.79
N ASP A 154 10.72 7.16 -20.73
CA ASP A 154 11.77 7.85 -21.48
C ASP A 154 13.00 8.03 -20.59
N TRP A 155 13.88 7.04 -20.60
CA TRP A 155 15.09 7.04 -19.78
C TRP A 155 16.07 8.17 -20.15
N THR A 156 15.98 8.78 -21.33
CA THR A 156 16.86 9.91 -21.65
C THR A 156 16.46 11.20 -20.95
N ARG A 157 15.17 11.31 -20.55
CA ARG A 157 14.59 12.52 -19.97
C ARG A 157 14.13 12.33 -18.52
N LEU A 158 13.55 11.17 -18.21
CA LEU A 158 13.01 10.83 -16.90
C LEU A 158 13.97 9.88 -16.19
N ARG A 159 14.77 10.47 -15.30
CA ARG A 159 15.89 9.82 -14.61
C ARG A 159 15.69 9.82 -13.09
N PRO A 160 14.91 8.86 -12.54
CA PRO A 160 14.87 8.66 -11.09
C PRO A 160 16.26 8.41 -10.52
N LYS A 161 16.62 9.04 -9.40
CA LYS A 161 17.95 8.79 -8.80
C LYS A 161 18.12 7.33 -8.40
N VAL A 162 17.06 6.75 -7.82
CA VAL A 162 16.96 5.32 -7.50
C VAL A 162 15.73 4.71 -8.19
N VAL A 163 15.89 3.52 -8.77
CA VAL A 163 14.80 2.67 -9.24
C VAL A 163 14.78 1.41 -8.40
N LEU A 164 13.65 1.15 -7.77
CA LEU A 164 13.33 -0.02 -6.97
C LEU A 164 12.31 -0.86 -7.74
N VAL A 165 12.63 -2.11 -8.04
CA VAL A 165 11.75 -3.00 -8.83
C VAL A 165 11.56 -4.32 -8.08
N GLU A 166 10.32 -4.77 -7.95
CA GLU A 166 10.03 -6.13 -7.48
C GLU A 166 10.67 -7.13 -8.45
N ALA A 167 11.41 -8.07 -7.89
CA ALA A 167 12.36 -8.89 -8.66
C ALA A 167 12.08 -10.38 -8.51
N VAL A 168 10.95 -10.77 -7.95
CA VAL A 168 10.54 -12.16 -7.80
C VAL A 168 9.12 -12.37 -8.28
N ALA A 169 8.84 -13.55 -8.81
CA ALA A 169 7.54 -13.88 -9.34
C ALA A 169 6.54 -14.06 -8.19
N PRO A 170 5.31 -13.53 -8.33
CA PRO A 170 4.27 -13.72 -7.33
C PRO A 170 4.07 -15.20 -7.03
N VAL A 171 3.87 -15.52 -5.74
CA VAL A 171 3.64 -16.89 -5.24
C VAL A 171 4.85 -17.83 -5.26
N THR A 172 5.65 -17.86 -6.33
CA THR A 172 6.77 -18.82 -6.45
C THR A 172 8.08 -18.27 -5.89
N GLY A 173 8.26 -16.95 -5.84
CA GLY A 173 9.51 -16.32 -5.38
C GLY A 173 10.68 -16.51 -6.36
N GLU A 174 10.41 -16.95 -7.59
CA GLU A 174 11.44 -17.16 -8.60
C GLU A 174 11.96 -15.82 -9.15
N PRO A 175 13.27 -15.65 -9.38
CA PRO A 175 13.82 -14.43 -9.98
C PRO A 175 13.14 -14.00 -11.29
N THR A 176 12.75 -12.73 -11.41
CA THR A 176 12.15 -12.15 -12.64
C THR A 176 13.05 -11.10 -13.30
N TRP A 177 14.13 -10.68 -12.64
CA TRP A 177 14.96 -9.56 -13.13
C TRP A 177 15.68 -9.80 -14.45
N ALA A 178 15.81 -11.06 -14.90
CA ALA A 178 16.37 -11.35 -16.21
C ALA A 178 15.56 -10.70 -17.35
N ASP A 179 14.26 -10.47 -17.15
CA ASP A 179 13.35 -9.95 -18.16
C ASP A 179 13.46 -8.43 -18.33
N TRP A 180 13.98 -7.71 -17.32
CA TRP A 180 13.96 -6.25 -17.31
C TRP A 180 15.29 -5.56 -16.93
N GLU A 181 16.19 -6.23 -16.20
CA GLU A 181 17.47 -5.64 -15.76
C GLU A 181 18.34 -5.14 -16.93
N PRO A 182 18.47 -5.87 -18.06
CA PRO A 182 19.31 -5.42 -19.17
C PRO A 182 18.93 -4.02 -19.69
N ALA A 183 17.64 -3.68 -19.69
CA ALA A 183 17.17 -2.36 -20.11
C ALA A 183 17.61 -1.25 -19.16
N LEU A 184 17.55 -1.49 -17.83
CA LEU A 184 18.02 -0.52 -16.84
C LEU A 184 19.55 -0.33 -16.91
N ILE A 185 20.32 -1.40 -17.03
CA ILE A 185 21.77 -1.31 -17.17
C ILE A 185 22.14 -0.55 -18.45
N ALA A 186 21.50 -0.87 -19.58
CA ALA A 186 21.70 -0.14 -20.84
C ALA A 186 21.31 1.35 -20.73
N ALA A 187 20.38 1.67 -19.84
CA ALA A 187 19.98 3.03 -19.53
C ALA A 187 20.91 3.75 -18.53
N GLY A 188 22.07 3.19 -18.16
CA GLY A 188 23.04 3.84 -17.28
C GLY A 188 22.71 3.74 -15.80
N TYR A 189 22.09 2.64 -15.37
CA TYR A 189 21.80 2.36 -13.97
C TYR A 189 22.72 1.28 -13.43
N ARG A 190 23.10 1.40 -12.16
CA ARG A 190 23.99 0.46 -11.48
C ARG A 190 23.22 -0.28 -10.40
N PHE A 191 23.25 -1.61 -10.46
CA PHE A 191 22.74 -2.46 -9.40
C PHE A 191 23.46 -2.19 -8.07
N ALA A 192 22.70 -2.08 -6.98
CA ALA A 192 23.23 -1.79 -5.66
C ALA A 192 22.84 -2.85 -4.61
N LEU A 193 21.56 -3.24 -4.55
CA LEU A 193 21.03 -4.12 -3.51
C LEU A 193 19.94 -5.04 -4.08
N PHE A 194 19.92 -6.29 -3.60
CA PHE A 194 18.75 -7.17 -3.67
C PHE A 194 18.34 -7.49 -2.24
N ASP A 195 17.12 -7.12 -1.85
CA ASP A 195 16.65 -7.28 -0.47
C ASP A 195 15.90 -8.58 -0.19
N THR A 196 15.87 -9.49 -1.18
CA THR A 196 15.10 -10.75 -1.30
C THR A 196 13.70 -10.64 -1.90
N LEU A 197 13.21 -9.43 -2.13
CA LEU A 197 11.98 -9.15 -2.86
C LEU A 197 12.28 -8.18 -4.01
N ASN A 198 12.87 -7.04 -3.69
CA ASN A 198 13.15 -5.95 -4.60
C ASN A 198 14.64 -5.80 -4.90
N ARG A 199 14.93 -5.28 -6.10
CA ARG A 199 16.27 -4.86 -6.52
C ARG A 199 16.35 -3.36 -6.69
N PHE A 200 17.44 -2.78 -6.21
CA PHE A 200 17.71 -1.36 -6.21
C PHE A 200 18.79 -1.03 -7.24
N TYR A 201 18.52 -0.01 -8.03
CA TYR A 201 19.43 0.52 -9.03
C TYR A 201 19.57 2.02 -8.88
N VAL A 202 20.79 2.53 -9.03
CA VAL A 202 21.06 3.98 -8.94
C VAL A 202 21.57 4.49 -10.27
N ALA A 203 21.06 5.63 -10.71
CA ALA A 203 21.53 6.29 -11.92
C ALA A 203 23.02 6.67 -11.78
N GLU A 204 23.82 6.50 -12.84
CA GLU A 204 25.27 6.73 -12.83
C GLU A 204 25.66 8.17 -12.45
N GLU A 205 24.80 9.15 -12.75
CA GLU A 205 24.97 10.56 -12.39
C GLU A 205 24.81 10.86 -10.89
N HIS A 206 24.45 9.88 -10.06
CA HIS A 206 24.26 10.04 -8.61
C HIS A 206 25.21 9.14 -7.77
N PRO A 207 26.54 9.31 -7.89
CA PRO A 207 27.51 8.48 -7.18
C PRO A 207 27.40 8.60 -5.65
N ASP A 208 27.00 9.76 -5.11
CA ASP A 208 26.81 9.97 -3.67
C ASP A 208 25.61 9.19 -3.11
N VAL A 209 24.54 9.03 -3.91
CA VAL A 209 23.39 8.20 -3.55
C VAL A 209 23.81 6.73 -3.59
N PHE A 210 24.52 6.31 -4.64
CA PHE A 210 25.05 4.95 -4.77
C PHE A 210 26.02 4.58 -3.64
N ALA A 211 26.84 5.52 -3.17
CA ALA A 211 27.78 5.30 -2.08
C ALA A 211 27.09 5.12 -0.72
N ARG A 212 25.92 5.76 -0.52
CA ARG A 212 25.15 5.70 0.73
C ARG A 212 24.13 4.57 0.77
N LEU A 213 23.61 4.15 -0.38
CA LEU A 213 22.70 3.03 -0.48
C LEU A 213 23.42 1.74 -0.02
N PRO A 214 22.84 0.97 0.91
CA PRO A 214 23.44 -0.28 1.38
C PRO A 214 23.66 -1.28 0.23
N ARG A 215 24.73 -2.08 0.34
CA ARG A 215 25.03 -3.20 -0.60
C ARG A 215 24.56 -4.55 -0.09
N GLU A 216 24.25 -4.60 1.20
CA GLU A 216 23.70 -5.74 1.89
C GLU A 216 22.45 -5.28 2.64
N ARG A 217 21.58 -6.23 2.94
CA ARG A 217 20.37 -5.96 3.70
C ARG A 217 20.74 -5.42 5.07
N ALA A 218 19.99 -4.42 5.51
CA ALA A 218 20.09 -3.93 6.88
C ALA A 218 19.72 -5.04 7.86
N ASP A 219 20.29 -4.97 9.07
CA ASP A 219 19.82 -5.78 10.18
C ASP A 219 18.32 -5.54 10.38
N TRP A 220 17.55 -6.60 10.56
CA TRP A 220 16.11 -6.51 10.79
C TRP A 220 15.77 -5.56 11.95
N HIS A 221 16.61 -5.53 12.99
CA HIS A 221 16.43 -4.68 14.16
C HIS A 221 17.00 -3.26 14.02
N ALA A 222 17.48 -2.87 12.82
CA ALA A 222 17.96 -1.51 12.57
C ALA A 222 16.87 -0.45 12.76
N VAL A 223 15.61 -0.84 12.53
CA VAL A 223 14.43 -0.04 12.80
C VAL A 223 13.28 -0.98 13.20
N ARG A 224 12.34 -0.47 14.02
CA ARG A 224 11.17 -1.23 14.41
C ARG A 224 10.23 -1.41 13.21
N HIS A 225 9.59 -2.56 13.08
CA HIS A 225 8.66 -2.83 11.98
C HIS A 225 7.22 -2.66 12.40
N MET A 226 6.37 -2.26 11.47
CA MET A 226 4.92 -2.19 11.68
C MET A 226 4.32 -3.53 12.12
N TYR A 227 4.87 -4.66 11.65
CA TYR A 227 4.40 -5.99 12.06
C TYR A 227 4.75 -6.33 13.52
N GLU A 228 5.79 -5.71 14.08
CA GLU A 228 6.25 -5.95 15.46
C GLU A 228 5.45 -5.17 16.51
N ILE A 229 4.71 -4.14 16.10
CA ILE A 229 3.88 -3.35 17.01
C ILE A 229 2.48 -3.94 17.20
N GLY A 230 2.10 -4.92 16.39
CA GLY A 230 0.81 -5.61 16.50
C GLY A 230 -0.37 -4.66 16.36
N ARG A 231 -1.52 -5.03 16.93
CA ARG A 231 -2.75 -4.22 16.84
C ARG A 231 -2.80 -3.16 17.94
N ALA A 232 -2.98 -1.91 17.55
CA ALA A 232 -3.04 -0.78 18.49
C ALA A 232 -4.01 -0.97 19.68
N PRO A 233 -5.25 -1.50 19.53
CA PRO A 233 -6.15 -1.70 20.67
C PRO A 233 -5.69 -2.78 21.66
N GLU A 234 -4.87 -3.72 21.21
CA GLU A 234 -4.50 -4.95 21.93
C GLU A 234 -3.08 -4.87 22.53
N ASN A 235 -2.24 -3.95 22.04
CA ASN A 235 -0.85 -3.83 22.46
C ASN A 235 -0.56 -2.49 23.19
N PRO A 236 -0.34 -2.51 24.52
CA PRO A 236 -0.03 -1.30 25.31
C PRO A 236 1.22 -0.55 24.88
N VAL A 237 2.17 -1.21 24.20
CA VAL A 237 3.42 -0.57 23.71
C VAL A 237 3.34 -0.13 22.24
N HIS A 238 2.14 -0.20 21.63
CA HIS A 238 1.90 0.36 20.31
C HIS A 238 1.88 1.91 20.40
N PRO A 239 2.52 2.64 19.47
CA PRO A 239 2.50 4.11 19.43
C PRO A 239 1.11 4.72 19.59
N ASP A 240 0.17 4.21 18.80
CA ASP A 240 -1.20 4.71 18.78
C ASP A 240 -2.14 4.00 19.77
N HIS A 241 -1.62 3.26 20.77
CA HIS A 241 -2.47 2.51 21.72
C HIS A 241 -3.47 3.42 22.44
N ALA A 242 -2.99 4.54 22.98
CA ALA A 242 -3.83 5.48 23.71
C ALA A 242 -4.95 6.07 22.82
N LEU A 243 -4.62 6.42 21.57
CA LEU A 243 -5.58 6.90 20.59
C LEU A 243 -6.60 5.82 20.25
N ALA A 244 -6.14 4.60 19.94
CA ALA A 244 -6.99 3.47 19.59
C ALA A 244 -7.98 3.11 20.72
N ARG A 245 -7.50 3.06 21.97
CA ARG A 245 -8.35 2.82 23.15
C ARG A 245 -9.38 3.93 23.34
N THR A 246 -8.97 5.19 23.20
CA THR A 246 -9.86 6.34 23.35
C THR A 246 -10.94 6.34 22.26
N LEU A 247 -10.56 6.11 21.00
CA LEU A 247 -11.49 5.99 19.90
C LEU A 247 -12.46 4.82 20.06
N ALA A 248 -11.97 3.63 20.48
CA ALA A 248 -12.83 2.48 20.72
C ALA A 248 -13.88 2.76 21.82
N ARG A 249 -13.45 3.37 22.94
CA ARG A 249 -14.37 3.78 24.02
C ARG A 249 -15.41 4.79 23.52
N GLY A 250 -14.96 5.84 22.83
CA GLY A 250 -15.84 6.85 22.25
C GLY A 250 -16.83 6.27 21.24
N PHE A 251 -16.38 5.35 20.38
CA PHE A 251 -17.20 4.67 19.40
C PHE A 251 -18.34 3.88 20.04
N PHE A 252 -18.04 3.02 21.03
CA PHE A 252 -19.08 2.24 21.71
C PHE A 252 -20.05 3.13 22.50
N ALA A 253 -19.54 4.18 23.16
CA ALA A 253 -20.38 5.14 23.87
C ALA A 253 -21.29 5.96 22.93
N ALA A 254 -20.84 6.22 21.70
CA ALA A 254 -21.59 6.97 20.70
C ALA A 254 -22.62 6.12 19.93
N LEU A 255 -22.59 4.79 20.05
CA LEU A 255 -23.39 3.89 19.23
C LEU A 255 -24.91 4.17 19.20
N PRO A 256 -25.58 4.52 20.32
CA PRO A 256 -27.01 4.85 20.31
C PRO A 256 -27.35 6.19 19.64
N TRP A 257 -26.33 7.01 19.34
CA TRP A 257 -26.47 8.34 18.77
C TRP A 257 -26.22 8.38 17.26
N PHE A 258 -25.73 7.28 16.67
CA PHE A 258 -25.55 7.19 15.22
C PHE A 258 -26.90 7.12 14.51
N ASP A 259 -27.00 7.80 13.37
CA ASP A 259 -28.13 7.66 12.47
C ASP A 259 -28.11 6.30 11.73
N ASP A 260 -29.20 5.99 11.04
CA ASP A 260 -29.35 4.71 10.33
C ASP A 260 -28.35 4.57 9.18
N ASP A 261 -27.91 5.67 8.56
CA ASP A 261 -26.95 5.66 7.46
C ASP A 261 -25.55 5.26 7.97
N VAL A 262 -25.10 5.85 9.07
CA VAL A 262 -23.84 5.51 9.73
C VAL A 262 -23.87 4.06 10.24
N LEU A 263 -24.94 3.65 10.90
CA LEU A 263 -25.11 2.27 11.37
C LEU A 263 -25.11 1.27 10.20
N SER A 264 -25.81 1.58 9.11
CA SER A 264 -25.80 0.78 7.89
C SER A 264 -24.41 0.63 7.32
N ALA A 265 -23.65 1.73 7.23
CA ALA A 265 -22.31 1.72 6.69
C ALA A 265 -21.33 0.91 7.57
N ILE A 266 -21.46 0.98 8.90
CA ILE A 266 -20.65 0.19 9.83
C ILE A 266 -20.98 -1.30 9.71
N LEU A 267 -22.27 -1.65 9.71
CA LEU A 267 -22.71 -3.04 9.59
C LEU A 267 -22.30 -3.65 8.24
N ALA A 268 -22.50 -2.93 7.14
CA ALA A 268 -22.08 -3.36 5.82
C ALA A 268 -20.58 -3.64 5.77
N ARG A 269 -19.75 -2.78 6.39
CA ARG A 269 -18.31 -3.03 6.52
C ARG A 269 -17.99 -4.26 7.37
N GLY A 270 -18.69 -4.47 8.48
CA GLY A 270 -18.48 -5.64 9.34
C GLY A 270 -18.90 -6.97 8.71
N LEU A 271 -19.79 -6.93 7.72
CA LEU A 271 -20.27 -8.09 6.98
C LEU A 271 -19.53 -8.32 5.65
N ALA A 272 -18.79 -7.33 5.16
CA ALA A 272 -18.09 -7.40 3.89
C ALA A 272 -17.13 -8.60 3.85
N GLY A 273 -17.23 -9.41 2.79
CA GLY A 273 -16.38 -10.59 2.58
C GLY A 273 -16.70 -11.80 3.48
N ARG A 274 -17.75 -11.74 4.31
CA ARG A 274 -18.19 -12.87 5.13
C ARG A 274 -19.14 -13.79 4.36
N SER A 275 -18.87 -15.08 4.38
CA SER A 275 -19.74 -16.10 3.77
C SER A 275 -21.04 -16.33 4.53
N ASP A 276 -21.11 -15.93 5.80
CA ASP A 276 -22.26 -16.06 6.70
C ASP A 276 -23.04 -14.75 6.89
N ALA A 277 -22.81 -13.73 6.05
CA ALA A 277 -23.39 -12.40 6.20
C ALA A 277 -24.93 -12.39 6.31
N ASP A 278 -25.62 -13.14 5.43
CA ASP A 278 -27.09 -13.22 5.44
C ASP A 278 -27.63 -13.88 6.71
N ALA A 279 -26.93 -14.90 7.23
CA ALA A 279 -27.30 -15.56 8.46
C ALA A 279 -27.12 -14.63 9.68
N ILE A 280 -26.06 -13.82 9.69
CA ILE A 280 -25.83 -12.81 10.72
C ILE A 280 -26.94 -11.76 10.67
N LEU A 281 -27.26 -11.22 9.49
CA LEU A 281 -28.33 -10.24 9.32
C LEU A 281 -29.69 -10.79 9.76
N ALA A 282 -30.01 -12.03 9.42
CA ALA A 282 -31.27 -12.67 9.82
C ALA A 282 -31.38 -12.90 11.34
N ALA A 283 -30.25 -13.03 12.03
CA ALA A 283 -30.21 -13.17 13.49
C ALA A 283 -30.27 -11.84 14.25
N MET A 284 -30.06 -10.71 13.57
CA MET A 284 -30.10 -9.38 14.18
C MET A 284 -31.55 -8.89 14.38
N PRO A 285 -31.84 -8.12 15.44
CA PRO A 285 -33.11 -7.42 15.54
C PRO A 285 -33.30 -6.44 14.36
N ASP A 286 -34.54 -6.28 13.91
CA ASP A 286 -34.87 -5.34 12.83
C ASP A 286 -34.44 -3.91 13.17
N ARG A 287 -33.80 -3.17 12.24
CA ARG A 287 -33.10 -1.90 12.54
C ARG A 287 -34.01 -0.81 13.10
N GLY A 288 -35.28 -0.80 12.71
CA GLY A 288 -36.28 0.15 13.22
C GLY A 288 -36.92 -0.28 14.55
N SER A 289 -36.65 -1.51 15.00
CA SER A 289 -37.31 -2.08 16.16
C SER A 289 -36.78 -1.52 17.48
N GLU A 290 -37.63 -1.59 18.50
CA GLU A 290 -37.23 -1.32 19.87
C GLU A 290 -36.12 -2.28 20.34
N ALA A 291 -36.20 -3.55 19.94
CA ALA A 291 -35.20 -4.56 20.25
C ALA A 291 -33.80 -4.20 19.71
N PHE A 292 -33.72 -3.59 18.53
CA PHE A 292 -32.47 -3.09 17.97
C PHE A 292 -31.93 -1.90 18.76
N ARG A 293 -32.77 -0.91 19.06
CA ARG A 293 -32.37 0.23 19.92
C ARG A 293 -31.86 -0.23 21.29
N PHE A 294 -32.52 -1.22 21.89
CA PHE A 294 -32.05 -1.82 23.15
C PHE A 294 -30.74 -2.59 22.98
N ALA A 295 -30.51 -3.24 21.83
CA ALA A 295 -29.24 -3.88 21.54
C ALA A 295 -28.10 -2.86 21.45
N LEU A 296 -28.30 -1.73 20.74
CA LEU A 296 -27.32 -0.64 20.71
C LEU A 296 -27.03 -0.09 22.12
N GLY A 297 -28.08 0.12 22.92
CA GLY A 297 -27.94 0.53 24.32
C GLY A 297 -27.15 -0.47 25.15
N ARG A 298 -27.41 -1.78 25.04
CA ARG A 298 -26.65 -2.82 25.75
C ARG A 298 -25.18 -2.91 25.31
N ILE A 299 -24.89 -2.70 24.03
CA ILE A 299 -23.52 -2.68 23.52
C ILE A 299 -22.77 -1.44 24.04
N ALA A 300 -23.44 -0.28 24.09
CA ALA A 300 -22.88 0.94 24.63
C ALA A 300 -22.68 0.88 26.15
N CYS A 301 -23.59 0.20 26.85
CA CYS A 301 -23.53 -0.04 28.29
C CYS A 301 -22.54 -1.17 28.61
N GLY A 302 -21.26 -0.87 28.65
CA GLY A 302 -20.36 -1.64 29.52
C GLY A 302 -20.82 -1.39 30.96
N TYR A 303 -21.55 -2.34 31.58
CA TYR A 303 -22.08 -2.30 32.96
C TYR A 303 -21.22 -1.41 33.87
N ASP A 304 -21.62 -0.18 34.18
CA ASP A 304 -22.63 0.23 35.17
C ASP A 304 -23.14 1.70 34.95
N GLY A 305 -22.97 2.27 33.75
CA GLY A 305 -23.23 3.69 33.50
C GLY A 305 -21.99 4.60 33.60
N GLY A 306 -20.82 4.04 33.92
CA GLY A 306 -19.51 4.63 33.70
C GLY A 306 -18.44 3.54 33.80
N GLN A 307 -17.83 3.14 32.68
CA GLN A 307 -16.85 2.04 32.62
C GLN A 307 -16.01 1.91 33.89
N ILE A 308 -16.12 0.75 34.57
CA ILE A 308 -15.21 0.36 35.64
C ILE A 308 -13.79 0.56 35.12
N HIS A 309 -13.07 1.45 35.80
CA HIS A 309 -11.65 1.67 35.63
C HIS A 309 -10.94 0.43 36.16
N ASP A 310 -10.58 -0.49 35.26
CA ASP A 310 -9.45 -1.36 35.54
C ASP A 310 -8.19 -0.55 35.17
N ASP A 311 -7.55 -0.04 36.21
CA ASP A 311 -6.20 0.55 36.19
C ASP A 311 -5.17 -0.45 35.62
#